data_AF-A0A2I0H217-F1
#
_entry.id   AF-A0A2I0H217-F1
#
_cell.length_a   1.000
_cell.length_b   1.000
_cell.length_c   1.000
_cell.angle_alpha   90.00
_cell.angle_beta   90.00
_cell.angle_gamma   90.00
#
_symmetry.space_group_name_H-M   'P 1'
#
loop_
_entity.id
_entity.type
_entity.pdbx_description
1 polymer ?
#
loop_
_entity_poly.entity_id
_entity_poly.type
_entity_poly.pdbx_seq_one_letter_code
_entity_poly.pdbx_strand_id
1 'polypeptide(L)' 'MDESHWSDVEYIRAAKLNRGSYMISKTLTEKAALEFGESNGLHVVTIVPPFVTGPFVCDKLPDSVRISMAMIF' A
#
# COMPACT_ATOMS: atom_id res chain seq x y z
N MET A 1 -0.30 -2.93 14.99
CA MET A 1 -0.95 -3.18 13.69
C MET A 1 -0.60 -4.60 13.31
N ASP A 2 -1.60 -5.37 12.92
CA ASP A 2 -1.50 -6.76 12.45
C ASP A 2 -2.42 -6.92 11.22
N GLU A 3 -2.49 -8.13 10.67
CA GLU A 3 -3.25 -8.46 9.44
C GLU A 3 -4.77 -8.33 9.59
N SER A 4 -5.30 -8.22 10.82
CA SER A 4 -6.73 -8.00 11.04
C SER A 4 -7.16 -6.54 10.84
N HIS A 5 -6.20 -5.62 10.72
CA HIS A 5 -6.47 -4.19 10.61
C HIS A 5 -6.69 -3.75 9.16
N TRP A 6 -7.73 -2.94 8.94
CA TRP A 6 -8.02 -2.33 7.64
C TRP A 6 -8.04 -0.81 7.74
N SER A 7 -7.58 -0.14 6.68
CA SER A 7 -7.68 1.32 6.58
C SER A 7 -9.14 1.76 6.43
N ASP A 8 -9.52 2.82 7.14
CA ASP A 8 -10.83 3.46 7.02
C ASP A 8 -10.84 4.39 5.78
N VAL A 9 -11.50 3.91 4.71
CA VAL A 9 -11.59 4.60 3.42
C VAL A 9 -12.36 5.92 3.53
N GLU A 10 -13.43 5.97 4.33
CA GLU A 10 -14.26 7.16 4.44
C GLU A 10 -13.54 8.24 5.25
N TYR A 11 -12.84 7.83 6.32
CA TYR A 11 -11.95 8.74 7.04
C TYR A 11 -10.87 9.31 6.14
N ILE A 12 -10.15 8.47 5.38
CA ILE A 12 -9.07 8.93 4.48
C ILE A 12 -9.62 9.91 3.42
N ARG A 13 -10.81 9.61 2.88
CA ARG A 13 -11.48 10.48 1.89
C ARG A 13 -11.87 11.82 2.51
N ALA A 14 -12.48 11.82 3.69
CA ALA A 14 -12.92 13.02 4.39
C ALA A 14 -11.74 13.89 4.84
N ALA A 15 -10.68 13.26 5.36
CA ALA A 15 -9.50 13.94 5.89
C ALA A 15 -8.58 14.53 4.79
N LYS A 16 -8.80 14.18 3.51
CA LYS A 16 -8.01 14.67 2.35
C LYS A 16 -6.50 14.54 2.57
N LEU A 17 -6.08 13.41 3.14
CA LEU A 17 -4.69 13.15 3.50
C LEU A 17 -3.78 13.20 2.26
N ASN A 18 -2.53 13.61 2.45
CA ASN A 18 -1.51 13.48 1.42
C ASN A 18 -1.41 12.01 0.98
N ARG A 19 -1.39 11.76 -0.34
CA ARG A 19 -1.47 10.41 -0.95
C ARG A 19 -2.75 9.63 -0.56
N GLY A 20 -3.83 10.29 -0.17
CA GLY A 20 -5.11 9.66 0.19
C GLY A 20 -5.68 8.76 -0.90
N SER A 21 -5.60 9.18 -2.17
CA SER A 21 -6.03 8.36 -3.31
C SER A 21 -5.26 7.03 -3.41
N TYR A 22 -3.95 7.04 -3.13
CA TYR A 22 -3.13 5.82 -3.10
C TYR A 22 -3.56 4.89 -1.97
N MET A 23 -3.79 5.40 -0.77
CA MET A 23 -4.23 4.61 0.37
C MET A 23 -5.61 3.97 0.13
N ILE A 24 -6.56 4.74 -0.41
CA ILE A 24 -7.88 4.24 -0.79
C ILE A 24 -7.77 3.17 -1.88
N SER A 25 -7.01 3.45 -2.94
CA SER A 25 -6.78 2.52 -4.04
C SER A 25 -6.23 1.19 -3.54
N LYS A 26 -5.16 1.19 -2.73
CA LYS A 26 -4.55 -0.03 -2.21
C LYS A 26 -5.52 -0.84 -1.35
N THR A 27 -6.27 -0.16 -0.47
CA THR A 27 -7.25 -0.81 0.41
C THR A 27 -8.37 -1.50 -0.38
N LEU A 28 -8.96 -0.80 -1.35
CA LEU A 28 -10.08 -1.35 -2.13
C LEU A 28 -9.62 -2.47 -3.07
N THR A 29 -8.45 -2.32 -3.70
CA THR A 29 -7.90 -3.38 -4.56
C THR A 29 -7.55 -4.63 -3.78
N GLU A 30 -7.00 -4.51 -2.57
CA GLU A 30 -6.67 -5.67 -1.74
C GLU A 30 -7.92 -6.45 -1.34
N LYS A 31 -8.97 -5.77 -0.87
CA LYS A 31 -10.26 -6.40 -0.54
C LYS A 31 -10.86 -7.13 -1.75
N ALA A 32 -10.89 -6.45 -2.90
CA ALA A 32 -11.43 -7.03 -4.13
C ALA A 32 -10.62 -8.25 -4.61
N ALA A 33 -9.29 -8.22 -4.49
CA ALA A 33 -8.44 -9.34 -4.88
C ALA A 33 -8.66 -10.57 -3.98
N LEU A 34 -8.84 -10.37 -2.67
CA LEU A 34 -9.12 -11.43 -1.71
C LEU A 34 -10.52 -12.04 -1.93
N GLU A 35 -11.55 -11.21 -2.08
CA GLU A 35 -12.92 -11.64 -2.37
C GLU A 35 -13.01 -12.39 -3.71
N PHE A 36 -12.31 -11.89 -4.73
CA PHE A 36 -12.21 -12.56 -6.02
C PHE A 36 -11.53 -13.92 -5.89
N GLY A 37 -10.47 -13.99 -5.07
CA GLY A 37 -9.78 -15.25 -4.78
C GLY A 37 -10.71 -16.31 -4.19
N GLU A 38 -11.42 -15.93 -3.12
CA GLU A 38 -12.40 -16.78 -2.44
C GLU A 38 -13.51 -17.24 -3.39
N SER A 39 -14.09 -16.31 -4.16
CA SER A 39 -15.20 -16.59 -5.08
C SER A 39 -14.84 -17.48 -6.27
N ASN A 40 -13.55 -17.50 -6.67
CA ASN A 40 -13.09 -18.23 -7.85
C ASN A 40 -12.20 -19.45 -7.50
N GLY A 41 -12.11 -19.82 -6.22
CA GLY A 41 -11.29 -20.95 -5.78
C GLY A 41 -9.78 -20.75 -5.99
N LEU A 42 -9.32 -19.50 -6.01
CA LEU A 42 -7.90 -19.16 -6.12
C LEU A 42 -7.30 -18.93 -4.73
N HIS A 43 -6.12 -19.49 -4.50
CA HIS A 43 -5.37 -19.24 -3.27
C HIS A 43 -4.56 -17.94 -3.39
N VAL A 44 -5.20 -16.82 -3.01
CA VAL A 44 -4.60 -15.48 -3.04
C VAL A 44 -3.93 -15.17 -1.71
N VAL A 45 -2.72 -14.60 -1.77
CA VAL A 45 -2.00 -14.06 -0.61
C VAL A 45 -1.62 -12.62 -0.90
N THR A 46 -1.84 -11.73 0.05
CA THR A 46 -1.46 -10.31 -0.03
C THR A 46 -0.26 -10.04 0.87
N ILE A 47 0.59 -9.10 0.45
CA ILE A 47 1.74 -8.62 1.24
C ILE A 47 1.62 -7.10 1.31
N VAL A 48 1.64 -6.56 2.53
CA VAL A 48 1.54 -5.12 2.79
C VAL A 48 2.91 -4.60 3.26
N PRO A 49 3.82 -4.24 2.34
CA PRO A 49 5.12 -3.73 2.73
C PRO A 49 5.03 -2.28 3.25
N PRO A 50 5.88 -1.90 4.22
CA PRO A 50 6.07 -0.50 4.59
C PRO A 50 6.93 0.22 3.52
N PHE A 51 7.57 1.34 3.88
CA PHE A 51 8.55 1.97 3.00
C PHE A 51 9.68 0.99 2.64
N VAL A 52 9.74 0.61 1.36
CA VAL A 52 10.82 -0.22 0.83
C VAL A 52 12.03 0.66 0.56
N THR A 53 13.16 0.32 1.16
CA THR A 53 14.43 1.04 1.03
C THR A 53 15.59 0.08 0.72
N GLY A 54 16.73 0.62 0.29
CA GLY A 54 17.92 -0.14 -0.09
C GLY A 54 18.29 -0.01 -1.58
N PRO A 55 19.23 -0.85 -2.07
CA PRO A 55 19.63 -0.87 -3.47
C PRO A 55 18.45 -1.19 -4.39
N PHE A 56 18.42 -0.55 -5.56
CA PHE A 56 17.35 -0.71 -6.55
C PHE A 56 17.95 -0.97 -7.93
N VAL A 57 17.23 -1.74 -8.75
CA VAL A 57 17.67 -2.13 -10.10
C VAL A 57 17.18 -1.19 -11.20
N CYS A 58 16.26 -0.27 -10.89
CA CYS A 58 15.71 0.67 -11.85
C CYS A 58 16.62 1.88 -12.09
N ASP A 59 16.49 2.49 -13.26
CA ASP A 59 17.26 3.68 -13.69
C ASP A 59 16.82 4.98 -13.00
N LYS A 60 15.62 4.98 -12.39
CA LYS A 60 15.07 6.09 -11.62
C LYS A 60 15.12 5.80 -10.13
N LEU A 61 15.44 6.83 -9.33
CA LEU A 61 15.38 6.77 -7.88
C LEU A 61 13.94 6.47 -7.41
N PRO A 62 13.68 5.34 -6.72
CA PRO A 62 12.36 5.05 -6.18
C PRO A 62 11.93 6.10 -5.15
N ASP A 63 10.66 6.50 -5.24
CA ASP A 63 10.05 7.47 -4.32
C ASP A 63 10.21 7.06 -2.85
N SER A 64 10.08 5.76 -2.54
CA SER A 64 10.22 5.23 -1.19
C SER A 64 11.64 5.39 -0.64
N VAL A 65 12.66 5.13 -1.46
CA VAL A 65 14.08 5.33 -1.10
C VAL A 65 14.33 6.82 -0.85
N ARG A 66 13.90 7.68 -1.79
CA ARG A 66 14.05 9.14 -1.66
C ARG A 66 13.44 9.68 -0.36
N ILE A 67 12.20 9.31 -0.06
CA ILE A 67 11.50 9.76 1.15
C ILE A 67 12.19 9.22 2.40
N SER A 68 12.59 7.95 2.41
CA SER A 68 13.24 7.32 3.58
C SER A 68 14.59 7.95 3.94
N MET A 69 15.31 8.47 2.93
CA MET A 69 16.63 9.09 3.12
C MET A 69 16.58 10.62 3.19
N ALA A 70 15.39 11.22 3.17
CA ALA A 70 15.20 12.68 3.07
C ALA A 70 15.70 13.48 4.29
N MET A 71 16.02 12.82 5.40
CA MET A 71 16.53 13.46 6.63
C MET A 71 18.05 13.33 6.78
N ILE A 72 18.71 12.55 5.91
CA ILE A 72 20.16 12.32 5.94
C ILE A 72 20.90 13.37 5.09
N PHE A 73 20.20 13.97 4.12
CA PHE A 73 20.67 15.03 3.23
C PHE A 73 19.76 16.25 3.34
#